data_AF-A0AAF3FQ28-F1
#
_entry.id   AF-A0AAF3FQ28-F1
#
_cell.length_a   1.000
_cell.length_b   1.000
_cell.length_c   1.000
_cell.angle_alpha   90.00
_cell.angle_beta   90.00
_cell.angle_gamma   90.00
#
_symmetry.space_group_name_H-M   'P 1'
#
loop_
_entity.id
_entity.type
_entity.pdbx_description
1 polymer ?
#
loop_
_entity_poly.entity_id
_entity_poly.type
_entity_poly.pdbx_seq_one_letter_code
_entity_poly.pdbx_strand_id
1 'polypeptide(L)'
;MLCDFVDNEGYTKCAQYFPRNENQTMRITEKLEITNVEIRHFMWEGWREGEVPSCLRTPIELLAQIRGSQKPIVMHCGGGTGRTSILVAIEYLLECSNLKTGIPPMCDLMKELRSYRLWSILFDLQYLYIHRVIFDHFLDKQKAKFEVFHQEKNRAKYEKFVMDYEDSTWTRM
;
A
#
# COMPACT_ATOMS: atom_id res chain seq x y z
N MET A 1 -4.94 -9.12 -0.74
CA MET A 1 -3.78 -9.87 -1.25
C MET A 1 -2.97 -8.98 -2.18
N LEU A 2 -1.67 -8.79 -1.91
CA LEU A 2 -0.79 -7.87 -2.66
C LEU A 2 0.34 -8.60 -3.38
N CYS A 3 0.13 -9.85 -3.76
CA CYS A 3 1.08 -10.61 -4.53
C CYS A 3 0.34 -11.61 -5.40
N ASP A 4 0.97 -11.99 -6.49
CA ASP A 4 0.56 -13.16 -7.24
C ASP A 4 0.93 -14.44 -6.48
N PHE A 5 0.30 -15.56 -6.83
CA PHE A 5 0.62 -16.86 -6.23
C PHE A 5 2.01 -17.34 -6.64
N VAL A 6 2.40 -17.05 -7.87
CA VAL A 6 3.67 -17.41 -8.49
C VAL A 6 4.27 -16.15 -9.10
N ASP A 7 5.58 -15.97 -8.98
CA ASP A 7 6.28 -14.87 -9.65
C ASP A 7 6.70 -15.23 -11.09
N ASN A 8 7.32 -14.27 -11.77
CA ASN A 8 7.74 -14.43 -13.16
C ASN A 8 8.86 -15.48 -13.35
N GLU A 9 9.52 -15.89 -12.26
CA GLU A 9 10.57 -16.91 -12.26
C GLU A 9 10.01 -18.30 -11.93
N GLY A 10 8.69 -18.40 -11.68
CA GLY A 10 8.03 -19.65 -11.34
C GLY A 10 8.06 -19.99 -9.84
N TYR A 11 8.59 -19.11 -8.99
CA TYR A 11 8.61 -19.35 -7.55
C TYR A 11 7.24 -19.07 -6.93
N THR A 12 6.79 -20.01 -6.10
CA THR A 12 5.55 -19.84 -5.33
C THR A 12 5.75 -18.80 -4.24
N LYS A 13 4.99 -17.70 -4.31
CA LYS A 13 4.98 -16.62 -3.32
C LYS A 13 3.84 -16.73 -2.32
N CYS A 14 2.72 -17.31 -2.73
CA CYS A 14 1.56 -17.52 -1.87
C CYS A 14 0.81 -18.77 -2.32
N ALA A 15 0.33 -19.57 -1.37
CA ALA A 15 -0.56 -20.68 -1.68
C ALA A 15 -1.94 -20.15 -2.07
N GLN A 16 -2.63 -20.85 -2.96
CA GLN A 16 -4.03 -20.55 -3.25
C GLN A 16 -4.91 -20.98 -2.08
N TYR A 17 -5.54 -20.00 -1.43
CA TYR A 17 -6.43 -20.23 -0.28
C TYR A 17 -7.87 -19.78 -0.55
N PHE A 18 -8.16 -19.24 -1.74
CA PHE A 18 -9.51 -18.88 -2.17
C PHE A 18 -9.82 -19.44 -3.56
N PRO A 19 -11.09 -19.78 -3.80
CA PRO A 19 -11.52 -20.25 -5.10
C PRO A 19 -11.44 -19.15 -6.16
N ARG A 20 -10.91 -19.48 -7.34
CA ARG A 20 -10.90 -18.58 -8.51
C ARG A 20 -12.03 -18.85 -9.50
N ASN A 21 -12.65 -20.03 -9.41
CA ASN A 21 -13.74 -20.43 -10.30
C ASN A 21 -15.07 -19.94 -9.72
N GLU A 22 -15.94 -19.37 -10.57
CA GLU A 22 -17.24 -18.80 -10.18
C GLU A 22 -18.15 -19.77 -9.41
N ASN A 23 -17.96 -21.09 -9.58
CA ASN A 23 -18.77 -22.14 -8.94
C ASN A 23 -18.18 -22.68 -7.63
N GLN A 24 -17.08 -22.12 -7.13
CA GLN A 24 -16.45 -22.59 -5.90
C GLN A 24 -16.65 -21.57 -4.77
N THR A 25 -17.23 -22.03 -3.66
CA THR A 25 -17.49 -21.19 -2.47
C THR A 25 -16.50 -21.52 -1.36
N MET A 26 -15.94 -20.49 -0.70
CA MET A 26 -15.20 -20.67 0.55
C MET A 26 -16.19 -20.81 1.71
N ARG A 27 -16.07 -21.89 2.50
CA ARG A 27 -16.80 -22.06 3.76
C ARG A 27 -15.82 -22.06 4.92
N ILE A 28 -16.05 -21.18 5.89
CA ILE A 28 -15.31 -21.17 7.15
C ILE A 28 -16.15 -21.92 8.17
N THR A 29 -15.64 -23.06 8.64
CA THR A 29 -16.29 -23.86 9.69
C THR A 29 -15.50 -23.71 10.98
N GLU A 30 -16.12 -23.16 12.02
CA GLU A 30 -15.57 -23.24 13.37
C GLU A 30 -16.03 -24.56 14.01
N LYS A 31 -15.25 -25.13 14.94
CA LYS A 31 -15.36 -26.55 15.38
C LYS A 31 -16.74 -26.99 15.90
N LEU A 32 -17.70 -26.08 16.11
CA LEU A 32 -19.06 -26.41 16.58
C LEU A 32 -20.19 -25.63 15.89
N GLU A 33 -19.91 -24.65 15.03
CA GLU A 33 -20.94 -23.86 14.32
C GLU A 33 -20.51 -23.52 12.89
N ILE A 34 -21.40 -23.78 11.93
CA ILE A 34 -21.25 -23.32 10.55
C ILE A 34 -21.85 -21.92 10.49
N THR A 35 -21.00 -20.90 10.55
CA THR A 35 -21.42 -19.52 10.31
C THR A 35 -21.19 -19.14 8.85
N ASN A 36 -22.22 -18.61 8.20
CA ASN A 36 -22.06 -18.04 6.86
C ASN A 36 -21.50 -16.62 7.00
N VAL A 37 -20.22 -16.45 6.72
CA VAL A 37 -19.54 -15.15 6.74
C VAL A 37 -19.28 -14.70 5.32
N GLU A 38 -19.78 -13.52 4.96
CA GLU A 38 -19.42 -12.86 3.70
C GLU A 38 -18.01 -12.28 3.81
N ILE A 39 -17.15 -12.63 2.85
CA ILE A 39 -15.76 -12.15 2.77
C ILE A 39 -15.59 -11.42 1.44
N ARG A 40 -15.18 -10.15 1.52
CA ARG A 40 -14.73 -9.39 0.35
C ARG A 40 -13.22 -9.55 0.22
N HIS A 41 -12.77 -10.20 -0.84
CA HIS A 41 -11.36 -10.40 -1.13
C HIS A 41 -10.93 -9.45 -2.25
N PHE A 42 -9.87 -8.68 -2.00
CA PHE A 42 -9.23 -7.82 -2.99
C PHE A 42 -7.85 -8.37 -3.31
N MET A 43 -7.55 -8.54 -4.60
CA MET A 43 -6.24 -8.94 -5.10
C MET A 43 -5.67 -7.85 -6.00
N TRP A 44 -4.46 -7.40 -5.69
CA TRP A 44 -3.67 -6.54 -6.56
C TRP A 44 -2.65 -7.41 -7.30
N GLU A 45 -2.93 -7.64 -8.57
CA GLU A 45 -2.14 -8.47 -9.47
C GLU A 45 -0.98 -7.69 -10.12
N GLY A 46 0.09 -8.40 -10.47
CA GLY A 46 1.22 -7.82 -11.22
C GLY A 46 2.16 -6.95 -10.38
N TRP A 47 1.96 -6.87 -9.06
CA TRP A 47 2.91 -6.18 -8.18
C TRP A 47 4.06 -7.12 -7.79
N ARG A 48 5.18 -7.02 -8.51
CA ARG A 48 6.39 -7.83 -8.26
C ARG A 48 7.05 -7.49 -6.92
N GLU A 49 7.82 -8.44 -6.39
CA GLU A 49 8.61 -8.24 -5.18
C GLU A 49 9.86 -7.40 -5.46
N GLY A 50 10.26 -6.55 -4.52
CA GLY A 50 11.38 -5.62 -4.71
C GLY A 50 11.03 -4.34 -5.47
N GLU A 51 9.98 -4.38 -6.28
CA GLU A 51 9.49 -3.25 -7.07
C GLU A 51 8.44 -2.40 -6.35
N VAL A 52 8.21 -1.22 -6.91
CA VAL A 52 7.14 -0.31 -6.54
C VAL A 52 6.21 -0.09 -7.74
N PRO A 53 4.89 0.04 -7.53
CA PRO A 53 3.96 0.26 -8.62
C PRO A 53 4.20 1.61 -9.30
N SER A 54 3.96 1.68 -10.61
CA SER A 54 3.95 2.95 -11.35
C SER A 54 2.68 3.79 -11.06
N CYS A 55 1.62 3.14 -10.60
CA CYS A 55 0.34 3.79 -10.31
C CYS A 55 0.29 4.34 -8.88
N LEU A 56 0.04 5.65 -8.74
CA LEU A 56 -0.02 6.32 -7.43
C LEU A 56 -1.43 6.32 -6.81
N ARG A 57 -2.47 6.16 -7.64
CA ARG A 57 -3.87 6.27 -7.24
C ARG A 57 -4.47 4.95 -6.73
N THR A 58 -4.09 3.82 -7.32
CA THR A 58 -4.51 2.47 -6.93
C THR A 58 -4.44 2.18 -5.42
N PRO A 59 -3.34 2.49 -4.69
CA PRO A 59 -3.29 2.22 -3.25
C PRO A 59 -4.35 3.05 -2.49
N ILE A 60 -4.58 4.30 -2.89
CA ILE A 60 -5.58 5.18 -2.26
C ILE A 60 -7.00 4.66 -2.49
N GLU A 61 -7.30 4.23 -3.72
CA GLU A 61 -8.61 3.70 -4.08
C GLU A 61 -8.89 2.37 -3.38
N LEU A 62 -7.91 1.46 -3.35
CA LEU A 62 -8.04 0.19 -2.63
C LEU A 62 -8.29 0.42 -1.14
N LEU A 63 -7.54 1.33 -0.52
CA LEU A 63 -7.74 1.71 0.89
C LEU A 63 -9.12 2.35 1.12
N ALA A 64 -9.61 3.17 0.20
CA ALA A 64 -10.94 3.76 0.29
C ALA A 64 -12.06 2.71 0.29
N GLN A 65 -11.91 1.61 -0.45
CA GLN A 65 -12.90 0.50 -0.49
C GLN A 65 -12.99 -0.27 0.83
N ILE A 66 -11.92 -0.29 1.63
CA ILE A 66 -11.83 -1.09 2.85
C ILE A 66 -12.05 -0.29 4.15
N ARG A 67 -11.86 1.04 4.15
CA ARG A 67 -12.01 1.91 5.34
C ARG A 67 -13.35 1.82 6.08
N GLY A 68 -14.43 1.43 5.39
CA GLY A 68 -15.74 1.26 6.01
C GLY A 68 -15.90 -0.02 6.84
N SER A 69 -14.89 -0.89 6.88
CA SER A 69 -14.95 -2.14 7.64
C SER A 69 -14.91 -1.89 9.15
N GLN A 70 -15.89 -2.44 9.88
CA GLN A 70 -15.88 -2.46 11.35
C GLN A 70 -15.11 -3.67 11.91
N LYS A 71 -14.64 -4.56 11.04
CA LYS A 71 -13.88 -5.76 11.39
C LYS A 71 -12.40 -5.59 11.02
N PRO A 72 -11.47 -6.27 11.71
CA PRO A 72 -10.06 -6.27 11.35
C PRO A 72 -9.86 -6.67 9.89
N ILE A 73 -8.98 -5.94 9.21
CA ILE A 73 -8.66 -6.18 7.80
C ILE A 73 -7.43 -7.09 7.73
N VAL A 74 -7.55 -8.20 6.99
CA VAL A 74 -6.42 -9.09 6.73
C VAL A 74 -5.72 -8.65 5.45
N MET A 75 -4.48 -8.19 5.58
CA MET A 75 -3.63 -7.81 4.45
C MET A 75 -2.36 -8.65 4.45
N HIS A 76 -1.98 -9.19 3.30
CA HIS A 76 -0.77 -9.98 3.14
C HIS A 76 -0.18 -9.83 1.74
N CYS A 77 1.09 -10.19 1.63
CA CYS A 77 1.82 -10.42 0.37
C CYS A 77 2.57 -11.76 0.49
N GLY A 78 3.73 -11.93 -0.14
CA GLY A 78 4.58 -13.12 0.03
C GLY A 78 5.15 -13.24 1.44
N GLY A 79 6.02 -12.30 1.85
CA GLY A 79 6.57 -12.26 3.23
C GLY A 79 5.72 -11.47 4.25
N GLY A 80 4.72 -10.73 3.77
CA GLY A 80 3.84 -9.90 4.61
C GLY A 80 4.49 -8.66 5.23
N THR A 81 5.70 -8.28 4.83
CA THR A 81 6.49 -7.16 5.42
C THR A 81 6.87 -6.06 4.42
N GLY A 82 6.95 -6.37 3.12
CA GLY A 82 7.25 -5.40 2.07
C GLY A 82 5.99 -4.66 1.61
N ARG A 83 5.33 -5.21 0.57
CA ARG A 83 4.12 -4.65 -0.07
C ARG A 83 2.98 -4.36 0.91
N THR A 84 2.77 -5.25 1.88
CA THR A 84 1.78 -5.05 2.96
C THR A 84 2.06 -3.78 3.75
N SER A 85 3.30 -3.58 4.20
CA SER A 85 3.65 -2.45 5.06
C SER A 85 3.57 -1.12 4.32
N ILE A 86 3.69 -1.10 2.99
CA ILE A 86 3.46 0.10 2.18
C ILE A 86 2.02 0.60 2.33
N LEU A 87 1.04 -0.29 2.18
CA LEU A 87 -0.38 0.11 2.29
C LEU A 87 -0.76 0.45 3.73
N VAL A 88 -0.21 -0.27 4.71
CA VAL A 88 -0.39 0.07 6.14
C VAL A 88 0.19 1.46 6.44
N ALA A 89 1.38 1.77 5.94
CA ALA A 89 2.01 3.09 6.12
C ALA A 89 1.21 4.21 5.46
N ILE A 90 0.75 3.99 4.22
CA ILE A 90 -0.08 4.96 3.50
C ILE A 90 -1.38 5.22 4.28
N GLU A 91 -2.06 4.16 4.74
CA GLU A 91 -3.30 4.32 5.49
C GLU A 91 -3.08 5.07 6.80
N TYR A 92 -2.04 4.71 7.55
CA TYR A 92 -1.66 5.41 8.78
C TYR A 92 -1.51 6.93 8.54
N LEU A 93 -0.77 7.32 7.49
CA LEU A 93 -0.54 8.73 7.18
C LEU A 93 -1.81 9.45 6.72
N LEU A 94 -2.69 8.76 6.00
CA LEU A 94 -3.99 9.30 5.59
C LEU A 94 -4.91 9.50 6.79
N GLU A 95 -4.94 8.57 7.75
CA GLU A 95 -5.68 8.70 8.99
C GLU A 95 -5.17 9.86 9.84
N CYS A 96 -3.85 10.00 10.02
CA CYS A 96 -3.26 11.14 10.72
C CYS A 96 -3.66 12.49 10.08
N SER A 97 -3.67 12.56 8.76
CA SER A 97 -4.13 13.74 8.03
C SER A 97 -5.64 13.99 8.24
N ASN A 98 -6.46 12.95 8.19
CA ASN A 98 -7.92 13.06 8.36
C ASN A 98 -8.31 13.48 9.79
N LEU A 99 -7.62 12.95 10.80
CA LEU A 99 -7.80 13.29 12.20
C LEU A 99 -7.15 14.62 12.60
N LYS A 100 -6.45 15.29 11.66
CA LYS A 100 -5.72 16.55 11.88
C LYS A 100 -4.68 16.48 13.00
N THR A 101 -4.13 15.28 13.27
CA THR A 101 -3.04 15.08 14.23
C THR A 101 -1.69 15.49 13.65
N GLY A 102 -1.62 15.68 12.33
CA GLY A 102 -0.39 15.98 11.60
C GLY A 102 0.35 14.71 11.19
N ILE A 103 1.18 14.82 10.16
CA ILE A 103 1.98 13.71 9.64
C ILE A 103 3.23 13.58 10.50
N PRO A 104 3.51 12.42 11.12
CA PRO A 104 4.71 12.25 11.92
C PRO A 104 5.97 12.28 11.05
N PRO A 105 7.15 12.55 11.64
CA PRO A 105 8.41 12.30 10.97
C PRO A 105 8.48 10.86 10.47
N MET A 106 8.89 10.67 9.21
CA MET A 106 8.86 9.34 8.58
C MET A 106 9.80 8.34 9.24
N CYS A 107 10.86 8.81 9.93
CA CYS A 107 11.71 7.95 10.75
C CYS A 107 10.98 7.36 11.97
N ASP A 108 10.04 8.11 12.55
CA ASP A 108 9.27 7.65 13.70
C ASP A 108 8.14 6.71 13.26
N LEU A 109 7.49 7.00 12.12
CA LEU A 109 6.60 6.05 11.46
C LEU A 109 7.30 4.70 11.22
N MET A 110 8.54 4.72 10.71
CA MET A 110 9.31 3.50 10.46
C MET A 110 9.60 2.71 11.75
N LYS A 111 9.95 3.39 12.84
CA LYS A 111 10.19 2.75 14.15
C LYS A 111 8.90 2.12 14.68
N GLU A 112 7.78 2.82 14.56
CA GLU A 112 6.48 2.36 15.00
C GLU A 112 6.01 1.15 14.20
N LEU A 113 6.04 1.21 12.86
CA LEU A 113 5.68 0.05 12.03
C LEU A 113 6.56 -1.17 12.30
N ARG A 114 7.85 -0.95 12.60
CA ARG A 114 8.80 -2.02 12.93
C ARG A 114 8.67 -2.56 14.35
N SER A 115 8.03 -1.82 15.26
CA SER A 115 7.71 -2.32 16.61
C SER A 115 6.54 -3.30 16.57
N TYR A 116 5.57 -3.10 15.67
CA TYR A 116 4.45 -4.02 15.47
C TYR A 116 4.79 -5.20 14.56
N ARG A 117 5.61 -5.00 13.53
CA ARG A 117 6.03 -6.07 12.60
C ARG A 117 7.45 -5.90 12.13
N LEU A 118 8.28 -6.89 12.46
CA LEU A 118 9.68 -6.95 12.07
C LEU A 118 9.84 -6.77 10.55
N TRP A 119 10.81 -5.95 10.15
CA TRP A 119 11.17 -5.67 8.75
C TRP A 119 10.05 -5.01 7.92
N SER A 120 9.09 -4.33 8.57
CA SER A 120 8.15 -3.44 7.87
C SER A 120 8.92 -2.44 7.01
N ILE A 121 8.54 -2.39 5.73
CA ILE A 121 9.19 -1.64 4.65
C ILE A 121 10.64 -2.11 4.46
N LEU A 122 10.82 -2.95 3.43
CA LEU A 122 12.02 -3.76 3.23
C LEU A 122 13.07 -3.08 2.35
N PHE A 123 12.64 -2.37 1.32
CA PHE A 123 13.53 -1.73 0.34
C PHE A 123 13.38 -0.21 0.34
N ASP A 124 14.46 0.49 0.01
CA ASP A 124 14.49 1.96 -0.02
C ASP A 124 13.48 2.53 -1.02
N LEU A 125 13.29 1.87 -2.17
CA LEU A 125 12.28 2.28 -3.16
C LEU A 125 10.86 2.21 -2.58
N GLN A 126 10.57 1.24 -1.72
CA GLN A 126 9.25 1.14 -1.07
C GLN A 126 9.02 2.32 -0.12
N TYR A 127 10.04 2.69 0.64
CA TYR A 127 10.01 3.88 1.48
C TYR A 127 9.76 5.12 0.63
N LEU A 128 10.49 5.29 -0.48
CA LEU A 128 10.34 6.42 -1.40
C LEU A 128 8.96 6.46 -2.08
N TYR A 129 8.40 5.30 -2.44
CA TYR A 129 7.07 5.20 -3.02
C TYR A 129 5.96 5.68 -2.07
N ILE A 130 6.08 5.42 -0.76
CA ILE A 130 5.13 5.95 0.23
C ILE A 130 5.12 7.49 0.19
N HIS A 131 6.30 8.13 0.15
CA HIS A 131 6.41 9.59 -0.02
C HIS A 131 5.75 10.03 -1.33
N ARG A 132 6.05 9.37 -2.44
CA ARG A 132 5.52 9.70 -3.77
C ARG A 132 3.98 9.71 -3.77
N VAL A 133 3.36 8.65 -3.25
CA VAL A 133 1.89 8.51 -3.17
C VAL A 133 1.27 9.59 -2.28
N ILE A 134 1.84 9.81 -1.10
CA ILE A 134 1.30 10.77 -0.13
C ILE A 134 1.42 12.21 -0.65
N PHE A 135 2.56 12.57 -1.24
CA PHE A 135 2.74 13.88 -1.87
C PHE A 135 1.75 14.10 -3.02
N ASP A 136 1.62 13.13 -3.93
CA ASP A 136 0.66 13.21 -5.04
C ASP A 136 -0.78 13.40 -4.53
N HIS A 137 -1.18 12.60 -3.54
CA HIS A 137 -2.50 12.69 -2.94
C HIS A 137 -2.80 14.06 -2.31
N PHE A 138 -1.85 14.62 -1.55
CA PHE A 138 -2.05 15.91 -0.90
C PHE A 138 -1.98 17.09 -1.86
N LEU A 139 -1.13 17.04 -2.87
CA LEU A 139 -1.10 18.08 -3.91
C LEU A 139 -2.40 18.09 -4.72
N ASP A 140 -3.00 16.92 -5.01
CA ASP A 140 -4.27 16.86 -5.74
C ASP A 140 -5.46 17.33 -4.86
N LYS A 141 -5.58 16.83 -3.62
CA LYS A 141 -6.74 17.09 -2.76
C LYS A 141 -6.69 18.37 -1.94
N GLN A 142 -5.51 18.89 -1.64
CA GLN A 142 -5.34 20.03 -0.73
C GLN A 142 -4.67 21.22 -1.43
N LYS A 143 -4.98 21.46 -2.71
CA LYS A 143 -4.45 22.55 -3.54
C LYS A 143 -4.43 23.90 -2.81
N ALA A 144 -5.52 24.27 -2.14
CA ALA A 144 -5.63 25.52 -1.38
C ALA A 144 -4.70 25.60 -0.15
N LYS A 145 -4.42 24.49 0.52
CA LYS A 145 -3.49 24.47 1.68
C LYS A 145 -2.03 24.38 1.26
N PHE A 146 -1.76 23.85 0.07
CA PHE A 146 -0.43 23.69 -0.48
C PHE A 146 -0.14 24.68 -1.62
N GLU A 147 -0.81 25.84 -1.64
CA GLU A 147 -0.53 26.93 -2.59
C GLU A 147 0.95 27.35 -2.60
N VAL A 148 1.64 27.21 -1.46
CA VAL A 148 3.09 27.43 -1.37
C VAL A 148 3.88 26.49 -2.29
N PHE A 149 3.41 25.27 -2.54
CA PHE A 149 4.04 24.34 -3.51
C PHE A 149 3.72 24.71 -4.96
N HIS A 150 2.68 25.49 -5.21
CA HIS A 150 2.39 26.05 -6.53
C HIS A 150 3.26 27.26 -6.88
N GLN A 151 4.05 27.79 -5.93
CA GLN A 151 5.11 28.75 -6.25
C GLN A 151 6.15 28.11 -7.16
N GLU A 152 6.59 28.84 -8.18
CA GLU A 152 7.47 28.35 -9.25
C GLU A 152 8.74 27.64 -8.74
N LYS A 153 9.36 28.17 -7.67
CA LYS A 153 10.54 27.58 -7.02
C LYS A 153 10.27 26.21 -6.38
N ASN A 154 9.09 25.99 -5.83
CA ASN A 154 8.73 24.72 -5.20
C ASN A 154 8.19 23.72 -6.23
N ARG A 155 7.53 24.21 -7.28
CA ARG A 155 7.12 23.41 -8.44
C ARG A 155 8.34 22.78 -9.12
N ALA A 156 9.38 23.56 -9.42
CA ALA A 156 10.60 23.05 -10.04
C ALA A 156 11.30 21.98 -9.19
N LYS A 157 11.29 22.14 -7.85
CA LYS A 157 11.82 21.11 -6.93
C LYS A 157 11.00 19.83 -6.98
N TYR A 158 9.69 19.93 -7.03
CA TYR A 158 8.81 18.78 -7.13
C TYR A 158 8.98 18.07 -8.48
N GLU A 159 8.99 18.81 -9.59
CA GLU A 159 9.25 18.24 -10.93
C GLU A 159 10.59 17.52 -10.97
N LYS A 160 11.65 18.13 -10.44
CA LYS A 160 12.94 17.46 -10.28
C LYS A 160 12.83 16.18 -9.45
N PHE A 161 12.14 16.22 -8.31
CA PHE A 161 11.91 15.04 -7.49
C PHE A 161 11.18 13.93 -8.25
N VAL A 162 10.17 14.27 -9.08
CA VAL A 162 9.48 13.30 -9.93
C VAL A 162 10.42 12.68 -10.95
N MET A 163 11.24 13.50 -11.62
CA MET A 163 12.23 13.01 -12.58
C MET A 163 13.27 12.09 -11.92
N ASP A 164 13.84 12.51 -10.78
CA ASP A 164 14.82 11.71 -10.03
C ASP A 164 14.21 10.39 -9.52
N TYR A 165 12.93 10.43 -9.10
CA TYR A 165 12.16 9.26 -8.70
C TYR A 165 11.98 8.29 -9.87
N GLU A 166 11.49 8.80 -10.99
CA GLU A 166 11.25 8.01 -12.21
C GLU A 166 12.56 7.36 -12.66
N ASP A 167 13.65 8.13 -12.78
CA ASP A 167 14.96 7.61 -13.14
C ASP A 167 15.39 6.47 -12.20
N SER A 168 15.23 6.65 -10.89
CA SER A 168 15.60 5.64 -9.88
C SER A 168 14.75 4.37 -9.90
N THR A 169 13.48 4.47 -10.33
CA THR A 169 12.56 3.33 -10.40
C THR A 169 12.59 2.61 -11.75
N TRP A 170 12.82 3.32 -12.86
CA TRP A 170 12.82 2.77 -14.21
C TRP A 170 14.19 2.24 -14.64
N THR A 171 15.30 2.73 -14.08
CA THR A 171 16.64 2.13 -14.34
C THR A 171 16.84 0.74 -13.72
N ARG A 172 15.90 0.27 -12.88
CA ARG A 172 15.94 -1.04 -12.22
C ARG A 172 14.93 -2.06 -12.76
N MET A 173 14.10 -1.69 -13.74
CA MET A 173 13.21 -2.61 -14.49
C MET A 173 13.90 -3.10 -15.75
#